data_AF-A0A2N5EZY4-F1
#
_entry.id   AF-A0A2N5EZY4-F1
#
_cell.length_a   1.000
_cell.length_b   1.000
_cell.length_c   1.000
_cell.angle_alpha   90.00
_cell.angle_beta   90.00
_cell.angle_gamma   90.00
#
_symmetry.space_group_name_H-M   'P 1'
#
loop_
_entity.id
_entity.type
_entity.pdbx_description
1 polymer ?
#
loop_
_entity_poly.entity_id
_entity_poly.type
_entity_poly.pdbx_seq_one_letter_code
_entity_poly.pdbx_strand_id
1 'polypeptide(L)'
;MPGIKDVAVEFAAFVDSLSAERAELIDSIAALNNGFEGWLKLEFYFWLIKNRKLRAAIDDKPDDRDVGMEYKVALDQRHAAMDRKTKQCDLWVRNHDENGFHFIELKAPFFNSNHGKMIRSAADDLWYMSRLTGAYEQVVTGSTIAVGIGFTAERWAEKVESVRAYSEKTSKPVSVTLGSLGKHETAHWAALTVEY
;
A
#
# COMPACT_ATOMS: atom_id res chain seq x y z
N MET A 1 13.52 -16.76 -0.31
CA MET A 1 13.37 -16.72 1.17
C MET A 1 11.89 -16.56 1.52
N PRO A 2 11.41 -16.81 2.76
CA PRO A 2 10.05 -16.41 3.11
C PRO A 2 9.86 -14.92 2.85
N GLY A 3 8.85 -14.54 2.08
CA GLY A 3 8.71 -13.17 1.61
C GLY A 3 7.78 -13.10 0.41
N ILE A 4 7.67 -11.90 -0.17
CA ILE A 4 6.87 -11.62 -1.35
C ILE A 4 7.77 -11.07 -2.47
N LYS A 5 7.33 -11.16 -3.72
CA LYS A 5 8.05 -10.58 -4.86
C LYS A 5 7.47 -9.23 -5.28
N ASP A 6 6.15 -9.13 -5.23
CA ASP A 6 5.40 -8.02 -5.78
C ASP A 6 4.20 -7.70 -4.89
N VAL A 7 4.16 -6.49 -4.35
CA VAL A 7 3.10 -6.02 -3.45
C VAL A 7 1.73 -6.02 -4.14
N ALA A 8 1.65 -5.63 -5.40
CA ALA A 8 0.39 -5.54 -6.14
C ALA A 8 -0.19 -6.93 -6.42
N VAL A 9 0.66 -7.90 -6.77
CA VAL A 9 0.25 -9.31 -6.97
C VAL A 9 -0.31 -9.89 -5.67
N GLU A 10 0.35 -9.63 -4.54
CA GLU A 10 -0.09 -10.11 -3.24
C GLU A 10 -1.38 -9.44 -2.77
N PHE A 11 -1.52 -8.14 -3.01
CA PHE A 11 -2.76 -7.44 -2.68
C PHE A 11 -3.93 -7.91 -3.54
N ALA A 12 -3.71 -8.19 -4.84
CA ALA A 12 -4.73 -8.80 -5.70
C ALA A 12 -5.18 -10.16 -5.15
N ALA A 13 -4.23 -11.04 -4.80
CA ALA A 13 -4.54 -12.34 -4.22
C ALA A 13 -5.26 -12.25 -2.87
N PHE A 14 -4.94 -11.24 -2.05
CA PHE A 14 -5.67 -10.92 -0.83
C PHE A 14 -7.12 -10.51 -1.14
N VAL A 15 -7.34 -9.62 -2.11
CA VAL A 15 -8.68 -9.19 -2.52
C VAL A 15 -9.50 -10.36 -3.09
N ASP A 16 -8.88 -11.25 -3.85
CA ASP A 16 -9.54 -12.45 -4.38
C ASP A 16 -9.99 -13.40 -3.24
N SER A 17 -9.11 -13.65 -2.27
CA SER A 17 -9.43 -14.44 -1.07
C SER A 17 -10.53 -13.78 -0.23
N LEU A 18 -10.45 -12.46 -0.02
CA LEU A 18 -11.48 -11.70 0.68
C LEU A 18 -12.85 -11.82 -0.02
N SER A 19 -12.86 -11.73 -1.35
CA SER A 19 -14.07 -11.82 -2.16
C SER A 19 -14.67 -13.23 -2.18
N ALA A 20 -13.83 -14.27 -2.13
CA ALA A 20 -14.28 -15.67 -2.07
C ALA A 20 -14.82 -16.05 -0.68
N GLU A 21 -14.21 -15.53 0.38
CA GLU A 21 -14.52 -15.91 1.76
C GLU A 21 -15.61 -15.04 2.41
N ARG A 22 -15.71 -13.76 2.00
CA ARG A 22 -16.54 -12.72 2.65
C ARG A 22 -17.11 -11.74 1.61
N ALA A 23 -17.80 -12.25 0.59
CA ALA A 23 -18.35 -11.43 -0.50
C ALA A 23 -19.27 -10.31 0.02
N GLU A 24 -20.12 -10.62 1.01
CA GLU A 24 -21.05 -9.68 1.64
C GLU A 24 -20.36 -8.51 2.36
N LEU A 25 -19.11 -8.72 2.80
CA LEU A 25 -18.30 -7.67 3.42
C LEU A 25 -17.86 -6.63 2.39
N ILE A 26 -17.58 -7.04 1.15
CA ILE A 26 -17.24 -6.11 0.07
C ILE A 26 -18.41 -5.19 -0.22
N ASP A 27 -19.63 -5.74 -0.32
CA ASP A 27 -20.86 -4.95 -0.52
C ASP A 27 -21.08 -3.97 0.64
N SER A 28 -20.81 -4.43 1.87
CA SER A 28 -20.92 -3.59 3.07
C SER A 28 -19.90 -2.45 3.07
N ILE A 29 -18.64 -2.70 2.69
CA ILE A 29 -17.59 -1.69 2.57
C ILE A 29 -17.98 -0.64 1.53
N ALA A 30 -18.46 -1.09 0.37
CA ALA A 30 -18.89 -0.20 -0.71
C ALA A 30 -20.07 0.68 -0.27
N ALA A 31 -21.04 0.12 0.46
CA ALA A 31 -22.19 0.84 0.98
C ALA A 31 -21.84 1.83 2.10
N LEU A 32 -20.90 1.48 2.99
CA LEU A 32 -20.48 2.35 4.09
C LEU A 32 -19.78 3.61 3.60
N ASN A 33 -18.97 3.50 2.53
CA ASN A 33 -18.21 4.60 1.94
C ASN A 33 -17.49 5.48 2.98
N ASN A 34 -16.84 4.82 3.95
CA ASN A 34 -16.25 5.41 5.15
C ASN A 34 -14.82 4.87 5.39
N GLY A 35 -14.14 5.34 6.45
CA GLY A 35 -12.80 4.94 6.84
C GLY A 35 -12.70 3.53 7.41
N PHE A 36 -11.90 2.68 6.75
CA PHE A 36 -11.56 1.33 7.18
C PHE A 36 -10.07 0.98 7.01
N GLU A 37 -9.20 1.99 6.86
CA GLU A 37 -7.75 1.82 6.63
C GLU A 37 -7.09 0.92 7.68
N GLY A 38 -7.39 1.13 8.97
CA GLY A 38 -6.86 0.30 10.06
C GLY A 38 -7.31 -1.16 9.98
N TRP A 39 -8.57 -1.41 9.58
CA TRP A 39 -9.07 -2.77 9.37
C TRP A 39 -8.39 -3.43 8.17
N LEU A 40 -8.31 -2.73 7.03
CA LEU A 40 -7.68 -3.23 5.81
C LEU A 40 -6.21 -3.61 6.02
N LYS A 41 -5.48 -2.79 6.78
CA LYS A 41 -4.11 -3.05 7.20
C LYS A 41 -3.99 -4.36 7.98
N LEU A 42 -4.82 -4.55 9.00
CA LEU A 42 -4.79 -5.76 9.82
C LEU A 42 -5.15 -7.00 9.00
N GLU A 43 -6.17 -6.91 8.15
CA GLU A 43 -6.59 -8.02 7.29
C GLU A 43 -5.49 -8.43 6.32
N PHE A 44 -4.85 -7.49 5.64
CA PHE A 44 -3.79 -7.80 4.70
C PHE A 44 -2.55 -8.37 5.43
N TYR A 45 -2.20 -7.81 6.58
CA TYR A 45 -1.13 -8.32 7.45
C TYR A 45 -1.34 -9.79 7.86
N PHE A 46 -2.51 -10.11 8.42
CA PHE A 46 -2.81 -11.48 8.83
C PHE A 46 -2.97 -12.43 7.64
N TRP A 47 -3.47 -11.93 6.51
CA TRP A 47 -3.53 -12.71 5.28
C TRP A 47 -2.14 -13.11 4.79
N LEU A 48 -1.16 -12.18 4.81
CA LEU A 48 0.23 -12.47 4.44
C LEU A 48 0.84 -13.53 5.35
N ILE A 49 0.65 -13.43 6.68
CA ILE A 49 1.11 -14.44 7.64
C ILE A 49 0.50 -15.81 7.31
N LYS A 50 -0.83 -15.87 7.14
CA LYS A 50 -1.55 -17.13 6.91
C LYS A 50 -1.19 -17.77 5.57
N ASN A 51 -1.15 -16.99 4.49
CA ASN A 51 -1.08 -17.49 3.11
C ASN A 51 0.33 -17.52 2.53
N ARG A 52 1.25 -16.71 3.04
CA ARG A 52 2.67 -16.72 2.65
C ARG A 52 3.58 -17.31 3.73
N LYS A 53 3.00 -17.76 4.85
CA LYS A 53 3.70 -18.41 5.97
C LYS A 53 4.81 -17.53 6.55
N LEU A 54 4.56 -16.21 6.54
CA LEU A 54 5.51 -15.21 7.00
C LEU A 54 5.54 -15.16 8.52
N ARG A 55 6.74 -15.04 9.09
CA ARG A 55 6.90 -14.84 10.54
C ARG A 55 6.62 -13.39 10.90
N ALA A 56 5.54 -13.20 11.66
CA ALA A 56 5.13 -11.92 12.23
C ALA A 56 6.20 -11.31 13.14
N ALA A 57 6.52 -10.03 12.93
CA ALA A 57 7.26 -9.22 13.87
C ALA A 57 6.37 -8.87 15.07
N ILE A 58 6.88 -9.10 16.29
CA ILE A 58 6.21 -8.76 17.55
C ILE A 58 6.86 -7.48 18.15
N ASP A 59 7.99 -7.05 17.58
CA ASP A 59 8.80 -5.90 17.95
C ASP A 59 9.43 -5.25 16.69
N ASP A 60 10.01 -4.06 16.84
CA ASP A 60 10.53 -3.22 15.74
C ASP A 60 11.85 -3.74 15.12
N LYS A 61 12.21 -5.02 15.32
CA LYS A 61 13.47 -5.61 14.86
C LYS A 61 13.26 -6.53 13.66
N PRO A 62 13.70 -6.15 12.45
CA PRO A 62 13.49 -6.92 11.22
C PRO A 62 14.37 -8.19 11.10
N ASP A 63 15.35 -8.37 11.98
CA ASP A 63 16.48 -9.29 11.75
C ASP A 63 16.10 -10.78 11.71
N ASP A 64 14.90 -11.16 12.17
CA ASP A 64 14.40 -12.55 12.13
C ASP A 64 12.94 -12.69 11.67
N ARG A 65 12.40 -11.64 11.06
CA ARG A 65 10.96 -11.52 10.78
C ARG A 65 10.73 -11.25 9.30
N ASP A 66 9.56 -11.65 8.82
CA ASP A 66 9.24 -11.60 7.40
C ASP A 66 8.14 -10.58 7.08
N VAL A 67 7.39 -10.13 8.11
CA VAL A 67 6.36 -9.11 7.98
C VAL A 67 6.13 -8.40 9.31
N GLY A 68 5.90 -7.08 9.27
CA GLY A 68 5.56 -6.28 10.45
C GLY A 68 4.68 -5.07 10.11
N MET A 69 4.22 -4.39 11.15
CA MET A 69 3.35 -3.20 11.04
C MET A 69 4.05 -1.96 11.59
N GLU A 70 3.64 -0.78 11.14
CA GLU A 70 3.98 0.53 11.72
C GLU A 70 5.49 0.78 11.88
N TYR A 71 6.23 0.73 10.79
CA TYR A 71 7.69 0.91 10.82
C TYR A 71 8.12 2.26 10.24
N LYS A 72 9.09 2.91 10.89
CA LYS A 72 9.64 4.19 10.44
C LYS A 72 10.88 3.97 9.60
N VAL A 73 10.79 4.32 8.32
CA VAL A 73 11.91 4.25 7.36
C VAL A 73 12.50 5.64 7.16
N ALA A 74 13.83 5.75 7.10
CA ALA A 74 14.50 7.01 6.79
C ALA A 74 14.16 7.54 5.39
N LEU A 75 14.06 8.87 5.28
CA LEU A 75 13.81 9.57 4.02
C LEU A 75 15.04 10.33 3.53
N ASP A 76 15.13 10.51 2.22
CA ASP A 76 16.21 11.25 1.55
C ASP A 76 16.10 12.74 1.83
N GLN A 77 16.96 13.20 2.75
CA GLN A 77 17.00 14.58 3.20
C GLN A 77 17.63 15.54 2.17
N ARG A 78 18.12 15.06 1.02
CA ARG A 78 18.66 15.92 -0.05
C ARG A 78 17.58 16.74 -0.76
N HIS A 79 16.31 16.41 -0.58
CA HIS A 79 15.20 17.14 -1.19
C HIS A 79 14.77 18.33 -0.33
N ALA A 80 14.86 19.55 -0.87
CA ALA A 80 14.55 20.80 -0.15
C ALA A 80 13.09 20.90 0.36
N ALA A 81 12.15 20.17 -0.24
CA ALA A 81 10.75 20.12 0.18
C ALA A 81 10.45 19.09 1.28
N MET A 82 11.48 18.40 1.81
CA MET A 82 11.31 17.38 2.83
C MET A 82 10.97 17.99 4.19
N ASP A 83 9.79 17.66 4.72
CA ASP A 83 9.27 18.20 5.99
C ASP A 83 9.51 17.27 7.20
N ARG A 84 10.00 16.04 6.94
CA ARG A 84 10.15 15.00 7.95
C ARG A 84 11.36 14.10 7.68
N LYS A 85 11.91 13.52 8.75
CA LYS A 85 13.11 12.65 8.66
C LYS A 85 12.80 11.20 8.29
N THR A 86 11.59 10.74 8.62
CA THR A 86 11.17 9.35 8.45
C THR A 86 9.74 9.28 7.94
N LYS A 87 9.43 8.25 7.15
CA LYS A 87 8.07 7.86 6.80
C LYS A 87 7.66 6.65 7.63
N GLN A 88 6.60 6.79 8.41
CA GLN A 88 5.94 5.65 9.05
C GLN A 88 5.10 4.94 7.99
N CYS A 89 5.42 3.67 7.73
CA CYS A 89 4.73 2.82 6.78
C CYS A 89 3.79 1.87 7.53
N ASP A 90 2.61 1.67 6.98
CA ASP A 90 1.61 0.76 7.54
C ASP A 90 2.15 -0.67 7.71
N LEU A 91 2.83 -1.19 6.69
CA LEU A 91 3.40 -2.54 6.66
C LEU A 91 4.81 -2.55 6.08
N TRP A 92 5.57 -3.55 6.45
CA TRP A 92 6.79 -3.96 5.76
C TRP A 92 6.83 -5.48 5.60
N VAL A 93 7.35 -5.95 4.47
CA VAL A 93 7.37 -7.38 4.11
C VAL A 93 8.72 -7.72 3.49
N ARG A 94 9.33 -8.83 3.91
CA ARG A 94 10.61 -9.30 3.35
C ARG A 94 10.46 -9.62 1.87
N ASN A 95 11.45 -9.22 1.08
CA ASN A 95 11.53 -9.63 -0.32
C ASN A 95 11.89 -11.12 -0.43
N HIS A 96 11.23 -11.82 -1.35
CA HIS A 96 11.48 -13.24 -1.58
C HIS A 96 12.82 -13.48 -2.29
N ASP A 97 13.14 -12.63 -3.27
CA ASP A 97 14.21 -12.85 -4.24
C ASP A 97 15.55 -12.27 -3.79
N GLU A 98 15.54 -11.13 -3.09
CA GLU A 98 16.74 -10.41 -2.69
C GLU A 98 16.71 -10.07 -1.19
N ASN A 99 17.86 -9.62 -0.66
CA ASN A 99 17.90 -9.08 0.68
C ASN A 99 17.19 -7.72 0.71
N GLY A 100 16.18 -7.61 1.58
CA GLY A 100 15.52 -6.35 1.84
C GLY A 100 14.02 -6.47 2.02
N PHE A 101 13.34 -5.33 1.97
CA PHE A 101 11.94 -5.20 2.36
C PHE A 101 11.14 -4.33 1.39
N HIS A 102 9.90 -4.76 1.17
CA HIS A 102 8.84 -3.97 0.58
C HIS A 102 8.15 -3.19 1.70
N PHE A 103 8.12 -1.86 1.59
CA PHE A 103 7.37 -1.00 2.49
C PHE A 103 6.06 -0.58 1.84
N ILE A 104 4.97 -0.60 2.60
CA ILE A 104 3.61 -0.45 2.08
C ILE A 104 2.87 0.58 2.94
N GLU A 105 2.24 1.54 2.27
CA GLU A 105 1.22 2.41 2.83
C GLU A 105 -0.14 2.06 2.24
N LEU A 106 -1.17 1.96 3.07
CA LEU A 106 -2.55 1.73 2.66
C LEU A 106 -3.35 3.02 2.80
N LYS A 107 -4.24 3.28 1.84
CA LYS A 107 -5.17 4.41 1.89
C LYS A 107 -6.57 3.95 1.50
N ALA A 108 -7.52 4.22 2.38
CA ALA A 108 -8.94 3.99 2.15
C ALA A 108 -9.72 5.33 2.23
N PRO A 109 -10.97 5.39 1.75
CA PRO A 109 -11.78 6.60 1.86
C PRO A 109 -11.84 7.11 3.31
N PHE A 110 -11.83 8.43 3.49
CA PHE A 110 -12.06 9.02 4.81
C PHE A 110 -13.56 9.16 5.10
N PHE A 111 -13.90 9.29 6.38
CA PHE A 111 -15.23 9.65 6.87
C PHE A 111 -15.94 10.67 5.97
N ASN A 112 -17.22 10.39 5.65
CA ASN A 112 -18.08 11.14 4.73
C ASN A 112 -17.62 11.17 3.26
N SER A 113 -16.99 10.09 2.76
CA SER A 113 -16.72 9.93 1.33
C SER A 113 -15.85 11.07 0.75
N ASN A 114 -14.93 11.62 1.53
CA ASN A 114 -14.06 12.71 1.07
C ASN A 114 -12.96 12.17 0.15
N HIS A 115 -13.36 11.87 -1.08
CA HIS A 115 -12.52 11.31 -2.13
C HIS A 115 -11.29 12.18 -2.41
N GLY A 116 -11.44 13.51 -2.41
CA GLY A 116 -10.34 14.44 -2.67
C GLY A 116 -9.24 14.37 -1.61
N LYS A 117 -9.61 14.19 -0.35
CA LYS A 117 -8.64 14.03 0.75
C LYS A 117 -7.88 12.71 0.66
N MET A 118 -8.57 11.61 0.33
CA MET A 118 -7.93 10.29 0.15
C MET A 118 -6.90 10.32 -0.98
N ILE A 119 -7.28 10.84 -2.15
CA ILE A 119 -6.38 10.94 -3.31
C ILE A 119 -5.15 11.80 -2.99
N ARG A 120 -5.33 12.93 -2.31
CA ARG A 120 -4.21 13.77 -1.90
C ARG A 120 -3.28 13.07 -0.90
N SER A 121 -3.86 12.38 0.08
CA SER A 121 -3.06 11.61 1.04
C SER A 121 -2.25 10.53 0.35
N ALA A 122 -2.86 9.76 -0.56
CA ALA A 122 -2.16 8.75 -1.34
C ALA A 122 -1.02 9.36 -2.19
N ALA A 123 -1.23 10.55 -2.75
CA ALA A 123 -0.21 11.25 -3.52
C ALA A 123 0.96 11.73 -2.65
N ASP A 124 0.67 12.28 -1.47
CA ASP A 124 1.70 12.67 -0.51
C ASP A 124 2.47 11.45 -0.01
N ASP A 125 1.79 10.36 0.33
CA ASP A 125 2.47 9.13 0.76
C ASP A 125 3.35 8.56 -0.35
N LEU A 126 2.86 8.45 -1.59
CA LEU A 126 3.67 8.00 -2.71
C LEU A 126 4.91 8.91 -2.92
N TRP A 127 4.77 10.22 -2.72
CA TRP A 127 5.89 11.15 -2.76
C TRP A 127 6.95 10.82 -1.68
N TYR A 128 6.56 10.49 -0.45
CA TYR A 128 7.52 10.02 0.57
C TYR A 128 8.07 8.62 0.26
N MET A 129 7.22 7.69 -0.19
CA MET A 129 7.59 6.31 -0.54
C MET A 129 8.57 6.24 -1.70
N SER A 130 8.67 7.29 -2.54
CA SER A 130 9.67 7.43 -3.60
C SER A 130 11.04 7.98 -3.16
N ARG A 131 11.18 8.32 -1.86
CA ARG A 131 12.38 8.93 -1.27
C ARG A 131 12.92 8.18 -0.06
N LEU A 132 12.63 6.89 0.08
CA LEU A 132 13.17 6.07 1.15
C LEU A 132 14.69 5.91 0.95
N THR A 133 15.50 6.15 1.97
CA THR A 133 16.97 6.02 1.90
C THR A 133 17.43 4.69 2.45
N GLY A 134 17.11 3.61 1.74
CA GLY A 134 17.23 2.25 2.24
C GLY A 134 18.61 1.60 2.22
N ALA A 135 19.70 2.28 2.59
CA ALA A 135 20.99 1.59 2.72
C ALA A 135 21.03 0.69 3.97
N TYR A 136 20.47 1.15 5.10
CA TYR A 136 20.39 0.37 6.33
C TYR A 136 19.11 -0.48 6.39
N GLU A 137 18.00 0.07 5.89
CA GLU A 137 16.70 -0.59 5.89
C GLU A 137 16.49 -1.53 4.70
N GLN A 138 17.46 -1.63 3.78
CA GLN A 138 17.43 -2.50 2.60
C GLN A 138 16.10 -2.40 1.83
N VAL A 139 15.72 -1.18 1.45
CA VAL A 139 14.45 -0.93 0.76
C VAL A 139 14.52 -1.54 -0.64
N VAL A 140 13.59 -2.45 -0.95
CA VAL A 140 13.40 -3.02 -2.30
C VAL A 140 12.31 -2.25 -3.03
N THR A 141 11.17 -2.02 -2.38
CA THR A 141 10.11 -1.18 -2.94
C THR A 141 9.46 -0.29 -1.89
N GLY A 142 8.99 0.88 -2.31
CA GLY A 142 8.00 1.67 -1.59
C GLY A 142 6.67 1.68 -2.34
N SER A 143 5.61 1.14 -1.73
CA SER A 143 4.30 1.00 -2.35
C SER A 143 3.24 1.82 -1.63
N THR A 144 2.36 2.47 -2.39
CA THR A 144 1.11 3.05 -1.88
C THR A 144 -0.06 2.33 -2.52
N ILE A 145 -0.86 1.66 -1.69
CA ILE A 145 -2.09 0.99 -2.10
C ILE A 145 -3.27 1.89 -1.74
N ALA A 146 -4.02 2.35 -2.73
CA ALA A 146 -5.21 3.16 -2.55
C ALA A 146 -6.48 2.35 -2.89
N VAL A 147 -7.52 2.51 -2.08
CA VAL A 147 -8.85 1.94 -2.30
C VAL A 147 -9.83 3.06 -2.62
N GLY A 148 -10.46 2.97 -3.79
CA GLY A 148 -11.48 3.89 -4.27
C GLY A 148 -12.87 3.29 -4.16
N ILE A 149 -13.75 3.93 -3.38
CA ILE A 149 -15.17 3.57 -3.28
C ILE A 149 -16.00 4.66 -3.98
N GLY A 150 -17.05 4.27 -4.70
CA GLY A 150 -17.94 5.19 -5.42
C GLY A 150 -17.32 5.78 -6.71
N PHE A 151 -16.34 5.11 -7.29
CA PHE A 151 -15.72 5.48 -8.57
C PHE A 151 -16.10 4.46 -9.63
N THR A 152 -16.38 4.86 -10.86
CA THR A 152 -16.30 3.92 -11.99
C THR A 152 -14.84 3.55 -12.25
N ALA A 153 -14.60 2.47 -12.99
CA ALA A 153 -13.25 2.04 -13.34
C ALA A 153 -12.44 3.13 -14.07
N GLU A 154 -13.08 3.86 -15.01
CA GLU A 154 -12.44 4.92 -15.78
C GLU A 154 -12.07 6.10 -14.88
N ARG A 155 -13.02 6.55 -14.05
CA ARG A 155 -12.79 7.65 -13.11
C ARG A 155 -11.75 7.29 -12.07
N TRP A 156 -11.71 6.02 -11.65
CA TRP A 156 -10.69 5.52 -10.74
C TRP A 156 -9.30 5.58 -11.38
N ALA A 157 -9.15 5.08 -12.60
CA ALA A 157 -7.89 5.14 -13.35
C ALA A 157 -7.39 6.58 -13.51
N GLU A 158 -8.27 7.53 -13.85
CA GLU A 158 -7.93 8.96 -13.92
C GLU A 158 -7.41 9.51 -12.58
N LYS A 159 -8.01 9.11 -11.46
CA LYS A 159 -7.56 9.55 -10.13
C LYS A 159 -6.22 8.93 -9.74
N VAL A 160 -6.02 7.66 -10.02
CA VAL A 160 -4.73 6.98 -9.79
C VAL A 160 -3.64 7.61 -10.63
N GLU A 161 -3.92 7.98 -11.87
CA GLU A 161 -2.97 8.69 -12.72
C GLU A 161 -2.61 10.07 -12.12
N SER A 162 -3.57 10.79 -11.53
CA SER A 162 -3.26 12.05 -10.84
C SER A 162 -2.36 11.86 -9.60
N VAL A 163 -2.46 10.73 -8.90
CA VAL A 163 -1.56 10.35 -7.78
C VAL A 163 -0.15 10.09 -8.32
N ARG A 164 -0.04 9.31 -9.40
CA ARG A 164 1.23 9.00 -10.09
C ARG A 164 1.92 10.27 -10.59
N ALA A 165 1.22 11.13 -11.32
CA ALA A 165 1.75 12.37 -11.87
C ALA A 165 2.23 13.36 -10.79
N TYR A 166 1.62 13.33 -9.59
CA TYR A 166 2.12 14.13 -8.47
C TYR A 166 3.49 13.66 -7.98
N SER A 167 3.72 12.35 -7.96
CA SER A 167 5.00 11.77 -7.56
C SER A 167 6.05 11.77 -8.69
N GLU A 168 5.67 11.86 -9.97
CA GLU A 168 6.61 11.94 -11.12
C GLU A 168 7.53 13.18 -11.11
N LYS A 169 7.35 14.11 -10.17
CA LYS A 169 8.41 15.06 -9.77
C LYS A 169 9.61 14.38 -9.05
N THR A 170 9.73 13.06 -9.16
CA THR A 170 10.76 12.22 -8.57
C THR A 170 11.64 11.63 -9.66
N SER A 171 12.84 11.19 -9.29
CA SER A 171 13.79 10.57 -10.22
C SER A 171 13.56 9.07 -10.43
N LYS A 172 12.52 8.47 -9.83
CA LYS A 172 12.28 7.02 -9.87
C LYS A 172 10.97 6.69 -10.59
N PRO A 173 10.96 5.70 -11.50
CA PRO A 173 9.74 5.26 -12.16
C PRO A 173 8.75 4.66 -11.16
N VAL A 174 7.45 4.87 -11.42
CA VAL A 174 6.35 4.34 -10.61
C VAL A 174 5.56 3.34 -11.47
N SER A 175 5.53 2.07 -11.07
CA SER A 175 4.62 1.08 -11.66
C SER A 175 3.23 1.20 -11.04
N VAL A 176 2.19 0.94 -11.84
CA VAL A 176 0.79 1.03 -11.39
C VAL A 176 0.05 -0.23 -11.78
N THR A 177 -0.60 -0.84 -10.80
CA THR A 177 -1.53 -1.95 -10.99
C THR A 177 -2.90 -1.53 -10.48
N LEU A 178 -3.94 -1.75 -11.29
CA LEU A 178 -5.33 -1.48 -10.96
C LEU A 178 -6.10 -2.78 -10.77
N GLY A 179 -7.10 -2.77 -9.90
CA GLY A 179 -8.05 -3.87 -9.77
C GLY A 179 -9.37 -3.44 -9.16
N SER A 180 -10.32 -4.37 -9.12
CA SER A 180 -11.61 -4.20 -8.45
C SER A 180 -11.61 -4.87 -7.08
N LEU A 181 -12.38 -4.33 -6.14
CA LEU A 181 -12.71 -5.04 -4.90
C LEU A 181 -13.85 -6.01 -5.19
N GLY A 182 -13.51 -7.29 -5.32
CA GLY A 182 -14.43 -8.32 -5.76
C GLY A 182 -15.03 -8.02 -7.13
N LYS A 183 -16.34 -8.25 -7.28
CA LYS A 183 -17.09 -7.99 -8.52
C LYS A 183 -17.85 -6.66 -8.51
N HIS A 184 -17.49 -5.75 -7.59
CA HIS A 184 -18.25 -4.53 -7.38
C HIS A 184 -17.92 -3.48 -8.47
N GLU A 185 -18.95 -2.86 -9.06
CA GLU A 185 -18.80 -1.93 -10.18
C GLU A 185 -18.18 -0.59 -9.78
N THR A 186 -18.24 -0.24 -8.49
CA THR A 186 -17.77 1.05 -7.99
C THR A 186 -16.75 0.99 -6.85
N ALA A 187 -16.19 -0.20 -6.59
CA ALA A 187 -15.17 -0.39 -5.57
C ALA A 187 -13.91 -0.95 -6.24
N HIS A 188 -12.84 -0.18 -6.15
CA HIS A 188 -11.58 -0.44 -6.86
C HIS A 188 -10.39 -0.25 -5.93
N TRP A 189 -9.25 -0.78 -6.36
CA TRP A 189 -7.98 -0.55 -5.71
C TRP A 189 -6.90 -0.25 -6.74
N ALA A 190 -5.81 0.32 -6.28
CA ALA A 190 -4.61 0.54 -7.06
C ALA A 190 -3.38 0.38 -6.17
N ALA A 191 -2.36 -0.28 -6.69
CA ALA A 191 -1.03 -0.31 -6.08
C ALA A 191 -0.08 0.52 -6.96
N LEU A 192 0.51 1.56 -6.39
CA LEU A 192 1.53 2.40 -7.01
C LEU A 192 2.87 2.11 -6.34
N THR A 193 3.84 1.61 -7.09
CA THR A 193 5.09 1.05 -6.53
C THR A 193 6.32 1.71 -7.12
N VAL A 194 7.25 2.09 -6.25
CA VAL A 194 8.58 2.58 -6.60
C VAL A 194 9.62 1.53 -6.28
N GLU A 195 10.46 1.19 -7.25
CA GLU A 195 11.59 0.25 -7.09
C GLU A 195 12.88 0.99 -6.69
N TYR A 196 13.74 0.32 -5.91
CA TYR A 196 14.88 0.96 -5.26
C TYR A 196 16.26 0.60 -5.78
#